data_AF-A0A1S4ERN5-F1
#
_entry.id   AF-A0A1S4ERN5-F1
#
_cell.length_a   1.000
_cell.length_b   1.000
_cell.length_c   1.000
_cell.angle_alpha   90.00
_cell.angle_beta   90.00
_cell.angle_gamma   90.00
#
_symmetry.space_group_name_H-M   'P 1'
#
loop_
_entity.id
_entity.type
_entity.pdbx_description
1 polymer ?
#
loop_
_entity_poly.entity_id
_entity_poly.type
_entity_poly.pdbx_seq_one_letter_code
_entity_poly.pdbx_strand_id
1 'polypeptide(L)'
;MGRGFRELLSATLPNIEVTANIYPNGKFNQCLENAEQICSGLTKQDFVYIMCGTNNTCTLSPNSCPRFNLTPIRNIQKKTNVIVSSILYRHDSLSFQNTNICFTNEYLGHMCQGIRVNFLQCNAFVKRRHFTRH
;
A
#
# COMPACT_ATOMS: atom_id res chain seq x y z
N MET A 1 -3.74 9.74 0.70
CA MET A 1 -3.12 9.48 2.03
C MET A 1 -1.68 9.07 1.79
N GLY A 2 -0.70 9.76 2.40
CA GLY A 2 0.74 9.52 2.16
C GLY A 2 1.62 10.78 2.07
N ARG A 3 1.03 11.98 1.97
CA ARG A 3 1.79 13.23 2.07
C ARG A 3 2.40 13.34 3.47
N GLY A 4 3.70 13.61 3.56
CA GLY A 4 4.43 13.69 4.83
C GLY A 4 4.92 12.35 5.37
N PHE A 5 4.59 11.21 4.75
CA PHE A 5 4.99 9.91 5.27
C PHE A 5 6.50 9.66 5.15
N ARG A 6 7.11 10.13 4.05
CA ARG A 6 8.57 10.10 3.87
C ARG A 6 9.25 10.90 4.97
N GLU A 7 8.81 12.13 5.17
CA GLU A 7 9.36 13.05 6.17
C GLU A 7 9.22 12.47 7.59
N LEU A 8 8.07 11.88 7.89
CA LEU A 8 7.83 11.20 9.16
C LEU A 8 8.77 10.01 9.36
N LEU A 9 8.92 9.15 8.34
CA LEU A 9 9.82 7.99 8.41
C LEU A 9 11.28 8.42 8.56
N SER A 10 11.74 9.40 7.78
CA SER A 10 13.09 9.95 7.91
C SER A 10 13.36 10.54 9.30
N ALA A 11 12.36 11.22 9.89
CA ALA A 11 12.49 11.74 11.25
C ALA A 11 12.50 10.64 12.32
N THR A 12 11.75 9.55 12.10
CA THR A 12 11.62 8.45 13.06
C THR A 12 12.79 7.46 12.97
N LEU A 13 13.36 7.29 11.77
CA LEU A 13 14.42 6.34 11.45
C LEU A 13 15.61 7.08 10.84
N PRO A 14 16.33 7.92 11.61
CA PRO A 14 17.35 8.83 11.07
C PRO A 14 18.56 8.10 10.47
N ASN A 15 18.77 6.83 10.82
CA ASN A 15 19.88 6.01 10.34
C ASN A 15 19.55 5.27 9.03
N ILE A 16 18.37 5.49 8.45
CA ILE A 16 17.92 4.82 7.23
C ILE A 16 17.63 5.88 6.16
N GLU A 17 18.16 5.69 4.96
CA GLU A 17 17.81 6.52 3.82
C GLU A 17 16.39 6.17 3.35
N VAL A 18 15.50 7.15 3.34
CA VAL A 18 14.10 6.98 2.91
C VAL A 18 13.88 7.66 1.58
N THR A 19 13.68 6.86 0.53
CA THR A 19 13.23 7.33 -0.78
C THR A 19 11.73 7.06 -0.93
N ALA A 20 11.00 7.92 -1.64
CA ALA A 20 9.58 7.74 -1.89
C ALA A 20 9.24 8.02 -3.35
N ASN A 21 8.59 7.05 -4.00
CA ASN A 21 8.05 7.19 -5.34
C ASN A 21 6.52 7.30 -5.23
N ILE A 22 6.01 8.51 -5.42
CA ILE A 22 4.59 8.84 -5.21
C ILE A 22 3.93 9.09 -6.56
N TYR A 23 2.86 8.37 -6.83
CA TYR A 23 2.05 8.51 -8.04
C TYR A 23 0.66 9.08 -7.65
N PRO A 24 0.45 10.40 -7.75
CA PRO A 24 -0.85 11.01 -7.48
C PRO A 24 -1.93 10.37 -8.36
N ASN A 25 -3.04 9.96 -7.75
CA ASN A 25 -4.14 9.26 -8.44
C ASN A 25 -3.75 7.93 -9.13
N GLY A 26 -2.53 7.43 -8.88
CA GLY A 26 -2.04 6.19 -9.46
C GLY A 26 -2.87 4.99 -9.01
N LYS A 27 -3.22 4.13 -9.96
CA LYS A 27 -3.77 2.80 -9.70
C LYS A 27 -2.65 1.82 -9.39
N PHE A 28 -2.99 0.70 -8.75
CA PHE A 28 -2.08 -0.34 -8.31
C PHE A 28 -1.02 -0.72 -9.36
N ASN A 29 -1.44 -1.06 -10.58
CA ASN A 29 -0.50 -1.46 -11.64
C ASN A 29 0.43 -0.31 -12.07
N GLN A 30 -0.05 0.94 -12.09
CA GLN A 30 0.76 2.11 -12.43
C GLN A 30 1.83 2.37 -11.35
N CYS A 31 1.49 2.17 -10.07
CA CYS A 31 2.46 2.28 -8.98
C CYS A 31 3.56 1.21 -9.04
N LEU A 32 3.33 0.09 -9.75
CA LEU A 32 4.25 -1.05 -9.81
C LEU A 32 4.99 -1.18 -11.14
N GLU A 33 4.62 -0.40 -12.15
CA GLU A 33 5.14 -0.50 -13.53
C GLU A 33 6.68 -0.45 -13.58
N ASN A 34 7.28 0.49 -12.82
CA ASN A 34 8.73 0.69 -12.77
C ASN A 34 9.36 0.20 -11.46
N ALA A 35 8.62 -0.52 -10.62
CA ALA A 35 9.06 -0.83 -9.26
C ALA A 35 10.31 -1.73 -9.23
N GLU A 36 10.45 -2.66 -10.18
CA GLU A 36 11.65 -3.51 -10.28
C GLU A 36 12.92 -2.73 -10.63
N GLN A 37 12.81 -1.73 -11.51
CA GLN A 37 13.93 -0.86 -11.88
C GLN A 37 14.33 0.05 -10.71
N ILE A 38 13.34 0.66 -10.05
CA ILE A 38 13.54 1.51 -8.87
C ILE A 38 14.23 0.71 -7.75
N CYS A 39 13.84 -0.55 -7.55
CA CYS A 39 14.37 -1.41 -6.49
C CYS A 39 15.62 -2.20 -6.92
N SER A 40 16.23 -1.89 -8.06
CA SER A 40 17.28 -2.73 -8.67
C SER A 40 18.54 -2.89 -7.80
N GLY A 41 18.88 -1.85 -7.02
CA GLY A 41 20.03 -1.84 -6.11
C GLY A 41 19.74 -2.34 -4.69
N LEU A 42 18.49 -2.69 -4.36
CA LEU A 42 18.11 -3.09 -3.01
C LEU A 42 18.48 -4.55 -2.72
N THR A 43 18.83 -4.80 -1.47
CA THR A 43 19.26 -6.09 -0.93
C THR A 43 18.32 -6.57 0.20
N LYS A 44 18.66 -7.69 0.83
CA LYS A 44 17.94 -8.23 2.00
C LYS A 44 18.11 -7.42 3.28
N GLN A 45 18.98 -6.43 3.30
CA GLN A 45 19.08 -5.48 4.41
C GLN A 45 18.10 -4.31 4.26
N ASP A 46 17.55 -4.13 3.05
CA ASP A 46 16.65 -3.05 2.71
C ASP A 46 15.18 -3.49 2.77
N PHE A 47 14.28 -2.50 2.70
CA PHE A 47 12.84 -2.71 2.74
C PHE A 47 12.13 -1.87 1.69
N VAL A 48 11.12 -2.46 1.05
CA VAL A 48 10.19 -1.77 0.16
C VAL A 48 8.82 -1.78 0.81
N TYR A 49 8.30 -0.60 1.10
CA TYR A 49 6.96 -0.42 1.65
C TYR A 49 6.00 0.07 0.56
N ILE A 50 4.99 -0.74 0.25
CA ILE A 50 4.04 -0.49 -0.82
C ILE A 50 2.69 -0.08 -0.21
N MET A 51 2.32 1.18 -0.46
CA MET A 51 1.03 1.75 -0.08
C MET A 51 0.29 2.21 -1.33
N CYS A 52 -0.60 1.36 -1.86
CA CYS A 52 -1.40 1.66 -3.05
C CYS A 52 -2.74 0.91 -3.03
N GLY A 53 -3.61 1.18 -4.01
CA GLY A 53 -4.88 0.47 -4.21
C GLY A 53 -6.15 1.29 -3.95
N THR A 54 -6.08 2.40 -3.22
CA THR A 54 -7.27 3.27 -2.96
C THR A 54 -7.97 3.71 -4.26
N ASN A 55 -7.20 4.07 -5.29
CA ASN A 55 -7.78 4.52 -6.57
C ASN A 55 -8.37 3.38 -7.41
N ASN A 56 -8.09 2.12 -7.06
CA ASN A 56 -8.68 0.96 -7.71
C ASN A 56 -10.08 0.66 -7.20
N THR A 57 -10.45 1.15 -6.01
CA THR A 57 -11.78 0.92 -5.44
C THR A 57 -12.80 1.98 -5.86
N CYS A 58 -12.33 3.13 -6.34
CA CYS A 58 -13.16 4.30 -6.62
C CYS A 58 -14.15 4.11 -7.79
N THR A 59 -13.82 3.25 -8.76
CA THR A 59 -14.64 3.00 -9.97
C THR A 59 -15.31 1.63 -9.97
N LEU A 60 -15.26 0.91 -8.84
CA LEU A 60 -15.87 -0.41 -8.74
C LEU A 60 -17.36 -0.29 -8.44
N SER A 61 -18.15 -1.21 -9.00
CA SER A 61 -19.49 -1.47 -8.51
C SER A 61 -19.47 -1.78 -7.01
N PRO A 62 -20.56 -1.51 -6.28
CA PRO A 62 -20.68 -1.93 -4.89
C PRO A 62 -20.40 -3.43 -4.72
N ASN A 63 -19.77 -3.80 -3.60
CA ASN A 63 -19.43 -5.18 -3.24
C ASN A 63 -18.52 -5.89 -4.25
N SER A 64 -17.66 -5.13 -4.93
CA SER A 64 -16.74 -5.66 -5.94
C SER A 64 -15.28 -5.51 -5.50
N CYS A 65 -14.43 -6.44 -5.93
CA CYS A 65 -13.00 -6.45 -5.64
C CYS A 65 -12.19 -6.27 -6.93
N PRO A 66 -11.19 -5.38 -6.97
CA PRO A 66 -10.31 -5.27 -8.12
C PRO A 66 -9.39 -6.49 -8.19
N ARG A 67 -8.98 -6.87 -9.40
CA ARG A 67 -7.92 -7.87 -9.60
C ARG A 67 -6.57 -7.16 -9.65
N PHE A 68 -5.62 -7.63 -8.86
CA PHE A 68 -4.27 -7.07 -8.80
C PHE A 68 -3.27 -8.03 -9.41
N ASN A 69 -2.30 -7.49 -10.17
CA ASN A 69 -1.14 -8.24 -10.62
C ASN A 69 -0.01 -8.08 -9.59
N LEU A 70 0.26 -9.11 -8.80
CA LEU A 70 1.35 -9.11 -7.81
C LEU A 70 2.69 -9.62 -8.38
N THR A 71 2.77 -9.91 -9.68
CA THR A 71 4.03 -10.38 -10.31
C THR A 71 5.22 -9.45 -10.03
N PRO A 72 5.09 -8.10 -10.15
CA PRO A 72 6.20 -7.20 -9.82
C PRO A 72 6.64 -7.30 -8.35
N ILE A 73 5.68 -7.41 -7.43
CA ILE A 73 5.95 -7.57 -5.99
C ILE A 73 6.73 -8.86 -5.73
N ARG A 74 6.30 -9.97 -6.34
CA ARG A 74 6.97 -11.27 -6.23
C ARG A 74 8.41 -11.22 -6.76
N ASN A 75 8.67 -10.46 -7.82
CA ASN A 75 10.02 -10.30 -8.36
C ASN A 75 10.93 -9.48 -7.43
N ILE A 76 10.42 -8.36 -6.88
CA ILE A 76 11.15 -7.52 -5.93
C ILE A 76 11.48 -8.30 -4.65
N GLN A 77 10.54 -9.09 -4.14
CA GLN A 77 10.71 -9.93 -2.94
C GLN A 77 11.86 -10.93 -3.06
N LYS A 78 12.25 -11.34 -4.27
CA LYS A 78 13.43 -12.22 -4.44
C LYS A 78 14.72 -11.54 -3.96
N LYS A 79 14.82 -10.21 -4.09
CA LYS A 79 16.03 -9.43 -3.79
C LYS A 79 15.99 -8.75 -2.43
N THR A 80 14.85 -8.19 -2.04
CA THR A 80 14.70 -7.37 -0.84
C THR A 80 13.50 -7.81 0.01
N ASN A 81 13.27 -7.16 1.15
CA ASN A 81 12.09 -7.38 1.98
C ASN A 81 10.96 -6.48 1.49
N VAL A 82 9.77 -7.04 1.30
CA VAL A 82 8.61 -6.28 0.81
C VAL A 82 7.50 -6.33 1.84
N ILE A 83 6.92 -5.16 2.11
CA ILE A 83 5.77 -4.97 2.99
C ILE A 83 4.69 -4.27 2.18
N VAL A 84 3.51 -4.87 2.11
CA VAL A 84 2.32 -4.27 1.48
C VAL A 84 1.36 -3.87 2.58
N SER A 85 0.85 -2.63 2.54
CA SER A 85 -0.12 -2.16 3.52
C SER A 85 -1.56 -2.35 3.03
N SER A 86 -2.49 -2.58 3.95
CA SER A 86 -3.92 -2.43 3.69
C SER A 86 -4.26 -1.00 3.24
N ILE A 87 -5.24 -0.87 2.34
CA ILE A 87 -5.89 0.41 2.02
C ILE A 87 -6.65 0.89 3.26
N LEU A 88 -6.42 2.15 3.66
CA LEU A 88 -7.11 2.74 4.81
C LEU A 88 -8.57 3.02 4.51
N TYR A 89 -9.44 2.78 5.48
CA TYR A 89 -10.84 3.20 5.40
C TYR A 89 -10.96 4.72 5.30
N ARG A 90 -11.98 5.15 4.56
CA ARG A 90 -12.34 6.54 4.35
C ARG A 90 -13.38 6.98 5.36
N HIS A 91 -13.26 8.24 5.78
CA HIS A 91 -14.22 8.89 6.67
C HIS A 91 -14.78 10.20 6.08
N ASP A 92 -14.51 10.43 4.79
CA ASP A 92 -15.03 11.55 4.00
C ASP A 92 -16.35 11.18 3.31
N SER A 93 -16.84 12.04 2.41
CA SER A 93 -18.08 11.82 1.64
C SER A 93 -18.07 10.56 0.77
N LEU A 94 -16.90 9.93 0.58
CA LEU A 94 -16.74 8.71 -0.18
C LEU A 94 -16.64 7.46 0.73
N SER A 95 -17.08 7.55 1.99
CA SER A 95 -17.05 6.43 2.96
C SER A 95 -17.87 5.20 2.52
N PHE A 96 -18.84 5.36 1.61
CA PHE A 96 -19.57 4.22 1.02
C PHE A 96 -18.64 3.25 0.26
N GLN A 97 -17.44 3.71 -0.14
CA GLN A 97 -16.42 2.86 -0.76
C GLN A 97 -15.74 1.90 0.23
N ASN A 98 -15.95 2.06 1.55
CA ASN A 98 -15.30 1.24 2.57
C ASN A 98 -15.64 -0.25 2.44
N THR A 99 -16.82 -0.59 1.92
CA THR A 99 -17.18 -1.98 1.65
C THR A 99 -16.27 -2.58 0.59
N ASN A 100 -16.04 -1.86 -0.52
CA ASN A 100 -15.10 -2.28 -1.55
C ASN A 100 -13.66 -2.33 -1.02
N ILE A 101 -13.26 -1.36 -0.19
CA ILE A 101 -11.95 -1.34 0.47
C ILE A 101 -11.78 -2.57 1.38
N CYS A 102 -12.80 -2.97 2.13
CA CYS A 102 -12.78 -4.15 2.99
C CYS A 102 -12.47 -5.41 2.18
N PHE A 103 -13.28 -5.69 1.14
CA PHE A 103 -13.06 -6.85 0.26
C PHE A 103 -11.72 -6.80 -0.45
N THR A 104 -11.29 -5.61 -0.86
CA THR A 104 -9.98 -5.41 -1.51
C THR A 104 -8.83 -5.73 -0.56
N ASN A 105 -8.93 -5.33 0.71
CA ASN A 105 -7.91 -5.62 1.72
C ASN A 105 -7.84 -7.10 2.07
N GLU A 106 -8.99 -7.76 2.19
CA GLU A 106 -9.05 -9.20 2.41
C GLU A 106 -8.40 -9.97 1.25
N TYR A 107 -8.77 -9.63 0.01
CA TYR A 107 -8.16 -10.19 -1.19
C TYR A 107 -6.65 -9.96 -1.25
N LEU A 108 -6.19 -8.72 -1.01
CA LEU A 108 -4.75 -8.40 -0.98
C LEU A 108 -4.02 -9.19 0.10
N GLY A 109 -4.62 -9.33 1.29
CA GLY A 109 -4.06 -10.12 2.39
C GLY A 109 -3.83 -11.58 1.97
N HIS A 110 -4.85 -12.23 1.40
CA HIS A 110 -4.74 -13.59 0.89
C HIS A 110 -3.70 -13.73 -0.23
N MET A 111 -3.67 -12.79 -1.18
CA MET A 111 -2.70 -12.80 -2.26
C MET A 111 -1.26 -12.64 -1.74
N CYS A 112 -1.03 -11.72 -0.80
CA CYS A 112 0.28 -11.53 -0.16
C CYS A 112 0.71 -12.77 0.61
N GLN A 113 -0.20 -13.41 1.35
CA GLN A 113 0.06 -14.67 2.04
C GLN A 113 0.46 -15.77 1.04
N GLY A 114 -0.24 -15.89 -0.08
CA GLY A 114 0.05 -16.87 -1.14
C GLY A 114 1.44 -16.72 -1.76
N ILE A 115 1.96 -15.49 -1.85
CA ILE A 115 3.33 -15.22 -2.32
C ILE A 115 4.36 -15.02 -1.18
N ARG A 116 3.96 -15.24 0.08
CA ARG A 116 4.80 -15.06 1.28
C ARG A 116 5.39 -13.65 1.44
N VAL A 117 4.63 -12.63 1.06
CA VAL A 117 4.96 -11.21 1.28
C VAL A 117 4.27 -10.70 2.54
N ASN A 118 4.95 -9.85 3.30
CA ASN A 118 4.39 -9.29 4.53
C ASN A 118 3.22 -8.36 4.19
N PHE A 119 2.05 -8.61 4.78
CA PHE A 119 0.89 -7.75 4.67
C PHE A 119 0.61 -7.07 6.01
N LEU A 120 0.65 -5.74 6.04
CA LEU A 120 0.40 -4.95 7.23
C LEU A 120 -1.04 -4.42 7.23
N GLN A 121 -1.86 -4.95 8.15
CA GLN A 121 -3.22 -4.47 8.37
C GLN A 121 -3.23 -3.14 9.14
N CYS A 122 -3.08 -2.02 8.42
CA CYS A 122 -2.99 -0.69 8.99
C CYS A 122 -4.32 -0.23 9.63
N ASN A 123 -5.47 -0.73 9.17
CA ASN A 123 -6.77 -0.37 9.73
C ASN A 123 -6.97 -0.78 11.20
N ALA A 124 -6.16 -1.70 11.74
CA ALA A 124 -6.16 -2.03 13.16
C ALA A 124 -5.61 -0.89 14.04
N PHE A 125 -4.76 -0.03 13.47
CA PHE A 125 -4.05 1.03 14.19
C PHE A 125 -4.68 2.41 13.98
N VAL A 126 -5.48 2.59 12.93
CA VAL A 126 -6.18 3.85 12.65
C VAL A 126 -7.65 3.77 13.05
N LYS A 127 -8.11 4.76 13.82
CA LYS A 127 -9.52 4.89 14.24
C LYS A 127 -10.09 6.17 13.65
N ARG A 128 -11.42 6.25 13.48
CA ARG A 128 -12.11 7.45 12.96
C ARG A 128 -11.67 8.75 13.63
N ARG A 129 -11.48 8.73 14.96
CA ARG A 129 -11.01 9.87 15.76
C ARG A 129 -9.63 10.42 15.34
N HIS A 130 -8.81 9.62 14.65
CA HIS A 130 -7.51 10.05 14.13
C HIS A 130 -7.65 10.85 12.81
N PHE A 131 -8.85 10.91 12.23
CA PHE A 131 -9.15 11.61 10.97
C PHE A 131 -10.06 12.83 11.15
N THR A 132 -10.60 13.05 12.34
CA THR A 132 -11.37 14.25 12.69
C THR A 132 -10.46 15.22 13.42
N ARG A 133 -10.34 16.46 12.93
CA ARG A 133 -9.74 17.55 13.72
C ARG A 133 -10.64 17.77 14.93
N HIS A 134 -10.11 17.57 16.13
CA HIS A 134 -10.72 18.01 17.37
C HIS A 134 -10.04 19.31 17.80
#